data_AF-A0A968UB53-F1
#
_entry.id   AF-A0A968UB53-F1
#
_cell.length_a   1.000
_cell.length_b   1.000
_cell.length_c   1.000
_cell.angle_alpha   90.00
_cell.angle_beta   90.00
_cell.angle_gamma   90.00
#
_symmetry.space_group_name_H-M   'P 1'
#
loop_
_entity.id
_entity.type
_entity.pdbx_description
1 polymer ?
#
loop_
_entity_poly.entity_id
_entity_poly.type
_entity_poly.pdbx_seq_one_letter_code
_entity_poly.pdbx_strand_id
1 'polypeptide(L)'
;MASTSARSTSGSEQGQSPDFGRQLKLWAWVWPGLWVVLLTGSGIFCGWALLWLTRIPPLPDCDQITPFHSARDMLYCAKAQARTGEPNNLVQSVLLTVNWPKADANYSEAQEIMKDSSEQILVLANRWAQSGKLEDAVKLAGEIPPSSPLRKPAQAMIYEWQQAWAQGEAIEADLRTALAAQDWASARNQLQALKLLKSDYWLTTRFNFWHHQINVEQQAWEQLLAARNLAAQGAPEQLQQAIVLARGLDLRSQVWTIAEQDVNQWSQALLQAGLAQWHGGNPEAALALVSVVPPSPNLTPAAAELLRLSHAQRLAAQVSQAGEAIAPRYGHLLNLMERSRRLTKFLPTAPLRPRARLPWLPGRRS
;
A
#
# COMPACT_ATOMS: atom_id res chain seq x y z
N MET A 1 -65.89 -58.11 85.88
CA MET A 1 -66.49 -58.09 87.23
C MET A 1 -66.23 -56.68 87.77
N ALA A 2 -67.20 -55.77 87.71
CA ALA A 2 -68.17 -55.52 88.80
C ALA A 2 -67.42 -55.41 90.15
N SER A 3 -67.40 -54.32 90.90
CA SER A 3 -68.49 -53.42 91.28
C SER A 3 -67.88 -52.29 92.13
N THR A 4 -68.25 -51.03 91.90
CA THR A 4 -69.12 -50.24 92.79
C THR A 4 -68.66 -50.15 94.26
N SER A 5 -68.39 -48.93 94.73
CA SER A 5 -69.04 -48.43 95.95
C SER A 5 -68.97 -46.90 96.01
N ALA A 6 -70.15 -46.32 96.15
CA ALA A 6 -70.38 -44.89 96.34
C ALA A 6 -70.32 -44.52 97.82
N ARG A 7 -69.98 -43.27 98.13
CA ARG A 7 -70.56 -42.55 99.27
C ARG A 7 -70.62 -41.06 99.00
N SER A 8 -71.83 -40.53 99.18
CA SER A 8 -72.26 -39.13 99.20
C SER A 8 -71.57 -38.37 100.36
N THR A 9 -71.47 -37.03 100.39
CA THR A 9 -72.57 -36.06 100.43
C THR A 9 -72.13 -34.63 100.13
N SER A 10 -73.07 -33.93 99.49
CA SER A 10 -73.28 -32.50 99.23
C SER A 10 -72.57 -31.43 100.07
N GLY A 11 -72.18 -30.36 99.36
CA GLY A 11 -72.03 -29.00 99.87
C GLY A 11 -71.77 -28.06 98.70
N SER A 12 -72.82 -27.40 98.19
CA SER A 12 -72.79 -26.48 97.06
C SER A 12 -72.64 -25.04 97.53
N GLU A 13 -71.63 -24.32 97.04
CA GLU A 13 -71.66 -22.85 96.94
C GLU A 13 -70.98 -22.39 95.65
N GLN A 14 -71.63 -21.44 95.00
CA GLN A 14 -71.44 -21.00 93.62
C GLN A 14 -70.34 -19.94 93.48
N GLY A 15 -69.72 -19.90 92.30
CA GLY A 15 -69.55 -18.65 91.56
C GLY A 15 -68.20 -17.95 91.66
N GLN A 16 -67.19 -18.48 90.97
CA GLN A 16 -66.00 -17.72 90.56
C GLN A 16 -66.27 -16.98 89.23
N SER A 17 -66.07 -15.68 89.23
CA SER A 17 -66.04 -14.81 88.05
C SER A 17 -64.67 -14.86 87.33
N PRO A 18 -64.61 -15.00 86.00
CA PRO A 18 -63.34 -14.90 85.26
C PRO A 18 -63.03 -13.47 84.81
N ASP A 19 -61.75 -13.14 84.90
CA ASP A 19 -61.10 -11.87 84.59
C ASP A 19 -61.04 -11.60 83.05
N PHE A 20 -61.74 -10.56 82.60
CA PHE A 20 -61.93 -10.18 81.19
C PHE A 20 -61.03 -9.00 80.75
N GLY A 21 -59.83 -8.83 81.34
CA GLY A 21 -59.01 -7.62 81.16
C GLY A 21 -57.89 -7.67 80.11
N ARG A 22 -57.47 -8.84 79.60
CA ARG A 22 -56.15 -8.95 78.91
C ARG A 22 -56.17 -9.17 77.39
N GLN A 23 -57.31 -9.51 76.77
CA GLN A 23 -57.35 -9.85 75.33
C GLN A 23 -57.75 -8.69 74.37
N LEU A 24 -58.27 -7.56 74.87
CA LEU A 24 -58.68 -6.41 74.03
C LEU A 24 -57.54 -5.47 73.59
N LYS A 25 -56.32 -5.58 74.14
CA LYS A 25 -55.20 -4.68 73.80
C LYS A 25 -54.50 -5.01 72.49
N LEU A 26 -54.52 -6.27 72.04
CA LEU A 26 -53.85 -6.69 70.80
C LEU A 26 -54.67 -6.30 69.55
N TRP A 27 -56.00 -6.38 69.61
CA TRP A 27 -56.85 -6.07 68.46
C TRP A 27 -56.97 -4.56 68.16
N ALA A 28 -56.81 -3.72 69.18
CA ALA A 28 -56.78 -2.26 69.04
C ALA A 28 -55.55 -1.72 68.28
N TRP A 29 -54.45 -2.48 68.21
CA TRP A 29 -53.23 -2.11 67.49
C TRP A 29 -53.08 -2.76 66.11
N VAL A 30 -53.68 -3.93 65.91
CA VAL A 30 -53.66 -4.63 64.61
C VAL A 30 -54.44 -3.86 63.54
N TRP A 31 -55.58 -3.27 63.90
CA TRP A 31 -56.40 -2.49 62.97
C TRP A 31 -55.71 -1.24 62.40
N PRO A 32 -55.14 -0.32 63.21
CA PRO A 32 -54.36 0.80 62.68
C PRO A 32 -53.05 0.33 62.01
N GLY A 33 -52.42 -0.75 62.48
CA GLY A 33 -51.23 -1.33 61.85
C GLY A 33 -51.48 -1.79 60.41
N LEU A 34 -52.64 -2.40 60.13
CA LEU A 34 -53.06 -2.78 58.79
C LEU A 34 -53.14 -1.57 57.84
N TRP A 35 -53.77 -0.48 58.29
CA TRP A 35 -53.89 0.74 57.48
C TRP A 35 -52.54 1.44 57.25
N VAL A 36 -51.65 1.42 58.25
CA VAL A 36 -50.28 1.95 58.11
C VAL A 36 -49.47 1.12 57.12
N VAL A 37 -49.54 -0.21 57.18
CA VAL A 37 -48.86 -1.10 56.21
C VAL A 37 -49.44 -0.93 54.80
N LEU A 38 -50.75 -0.71 54.67
CA LEU A 38 -51.39 -0.51 53.37
C LEU A 38 -51.02 0.85 52.75
N LEU A 39 -50.97 1.92 53.54
CA LEU A 39 -50.53 3.26 53.11
C LEU A 39 -49.03 3.30 52.78
N THR A 40 -48.19 2.72 53.62
CA THR A 40 -46.73 2.68 53.40
C THR A 40 -46.35 1.73 52.26
N GLY A 41 -47.02 0.58 52.15
CA GLY A 41 -46.85 -0.36 51.04
C GLY A 41 -47.22 0.24 49.69
N SER A 42 -48.33 0.99 49.61
CA SER A 42 -48.73 1.71 48.39
C SER A 42 -47.71 2.80 48.01
N GLY A 43 -47.23 3.57 48.99
CA GLY A 43 -46.21 4.61 48.76
C GLY A 43 -44.87 4.05 48.26
N ILE A 44 -44.40 2.95 48.85
CA ILE A 44 -43.16 2.27 48.44
C ILE A 44 -43.31 1.70 47.03
N PHE A 45 -44.45 1.07 46.71
CA PHE A 45 -44.71 0.53 45.38
C PHE A 45 -44.78 1.64 44.32
N CYS A 46 -45.42 2.77 44.61
CA CYS A 46 -45.42 3.94 43.72
C CYS A 46 -44.00 4.52 43.51
N GLY A 47 -43.20 4.64 44.56
CA GLY A 47 -41.81 5.11 44.45
C GLY A 47 -40.95 4.17 43.61
N TRP A 48 -41.12 2.86 43.78
CA TRP A 48 -40.40 1.84 43.02
C TRP A 48 -40.83 1.81 41.55
N ALA A 49 -42.13 1.95 41.28
CA ALA A 49 -42.68 2.05 39.94
C ALA A 49 -42.16 3.30 39.19
N LEU A 50 -42.11 4.45 39.87
CA LEU A 50 -41.54 5.68 39.29
C LEU A 50 -40.05 5.52 38.98
N LEU A 51 -39.26 4.95 39.89
CA LEU A 51 -37.84 4.68 39.62
C LEU A 51 -37.64 3.75 38.42
N TRP A 52 -38.50 2.73 38.28
CA TRP A 52 -38.45 1.81 37.14
C TRP A 52 -38.88 2.48 35.83
N LEU A 53 -39.91 3.33 35.85
CA LEU A 53 -40.33 4.12 34.68
C LEU A 53 -39.28 5.16 34.25
N THR A 54 -38.47 5.66 35.19
CA THR A 54 -37.39 6.62 34.90
C THR A 54 -36.10 5.97 34.41
N ARG A 55 -36.00 4.63 34.39
CA ARG A 55 -34.89 3.95 33.70
C ARG A 55 -35.12 4.01 32.20
N ILE A 56 -34.27 4.78 31.52
CA ILE A 56 -34.20 4.79 30.06
C ILE A 56 -33.99 3.33 29.59
N PRO A 57 -34.83 2.80 28.68
CA PRO A 57 -34.60 1.47 28.14
C PRO A 57 -33.22 1.42 27.48
N PRO A 58 -32.47 0.31 27.62
CA PRO A 58 -31.15 0.21 27.00
C PRO A 58 -31.28 0.37 25.48
N LEU A 59 -30.32 1.09 24.88
CA LEU A 59 -30.22 1.19 23.43
C LEU A 59 -30.04 -0.22 22.84
N PRO A 60 -30.67 -0.50 21.68
CA PRO A 60 -30.50 -1.80 21.04
C PRO A 60 -29.04 -1.99 20.61
N ASP A 61 -28.55 -3.22 20.76
CA ASP A 61 -27.24 -3.61 20.26
C ASP A 61 -27.30 -3.74 18.74
N CYS A 62 -26.70 -2.78 18.05
CA CYS A 62 -26.69 -2.70 16.59
C CYS A 62 -25.59 -3.54 15.93
N ASP A 63 -24.79 -4.28 16.71
CA ASP A 63 -23.76 -5.18 16.20
C ASP A 63 -24.35 -6.55 15.81
N GLN A 64 -25.47 -6.95 16.40
CA GLN A 64 -26.18 -8.21 16.10
C GLN A 64 -27.62 -7.97 15.64
N ILE A 65 -27.76 -7.51 14.41
CA ILE A 65 -29.08 -7.21 13.84
C ILE A 65 -29.68 -8.50 13.28
N THR A 66 -30.71 -9.01 13.96
CA THR A 66 -31.53 -10.12 13.49
C THR A 66 -32.87 -9.60 12.94
N PRO A 67 -33.56 -10.36 12.07
CA PRO A 67 -34.88 -9.96 11.54
C PRO A 67 -36.00 -9.86 12.60
N PHE A 68 -35.71 -10.20 13.86
CA PHE A 68 -36.68 -10.25 14.96
C PHE A 68 -36.71 -8.97 15.81
N HIS A 69 -35.88 -7.98 15.50
CA HIS A 69 -35.91 -6.67 16.17
C HIS A 69 -37.20 -5.90 15.84
N SER A 70 -37.61 -5.00 16.75
CA SER A 70 -38.76 -4.14 16.47
C SER A 70 -38.46 -3.22 15.29
N ALA A 71 -39.50 -2.81 14.55
CA ALA A 71 -39.38 -1.87 13.44
C ALA A 71 -38.62 -0.58 13.85
N ARG A 72 -38.89 -0.08 15.07
CA ARG A 72 -38.21 1.11 15.60
C ARG A 72 -36.73 0.88 15.84
N ASP A 73 -36.36 -0.28 16.36
CA ASP A 73 -34.96 -0.64 16.64
C ASP A 73 -34.17 -0.84 15.35
N MET A 74 -34.78 -1.47 14.33
CA MET A 74 -34.16 -1.62 13.01
C MET A 74 -33.88 -0.27 12.34
N LEU A 75 -34.82 0.68 12.40
CA LEU A 75 -34.61 2.04 11.87
C LEU A 75 -33.55 2.80 12.66
N TYR A 76 -33.56 2.67 13.99
CA TYR A 76 -32.54 3.25 14.83
C TYR A 76 -31.14 2.74 14.46
N CYS A 77 -30.99 1.42 14.33
CA CYS A 77 -29.71 0.82 13.93
C CYS A 77 -29.32 1.17 12.50
N ALA A 78 -30.26 1.22 11.56
CA ALA A 78 -29.97 1.67 10.19
C ALA A 78 -29.41 3.10 10.18
N LYS A 79 -29.97 4.02 10.97
CA LYS A 79 -29.42 5.38 11.14
C LYS A 79 -28.07 5.38 11.84
N ALA A 80 -27.90 4.58 12.89
CA ALA A 80 -26.64 4.49 13.63
C ALA A 80 -25.50 4.02 12.70
N GLN A 81 -25.75 2.98 11.91
CA GLN A 81 -24.81 2.45 10.93
C GLN A 81 -24.48 3.51 9.86
N ALA A 82 -25.50 4.22 9.34
CA ALA A 82 -25.28 5.29 8.36
C ALA A 82 -24.37 6.41 8.88
N ARG A 83 -24.50 6.78 10.15
CA ARG A 83 -23.73 7.87 10.76
C ARG A 83 -22.24 7.59 10.89
N THR A 84 -21.84 6.32 10.90
CA THR A 84 -20.41 5.95 10.96
C THR A 84 -19.66 6.39 9.71
N GLY A 85 -20.36 6.47 8.55
CA GLY A 85 -19.76 6.77 7.25
C GLY A 85 -18.81 5.68 6.73
N GLU A 86 -18.70 4.54 7.41
CA GLU A 86 -17.87 3.43 6.95
C GLU A 86 -18.56 2.64 5.84
N PRO A 87 -17.82 2.11 4.84
CA PRO A 87 -18.40 1.43 3.68
C PRO A 87 -19.36 0.30 4.08
N ASN A 88 -18.93 -0.58 4.97
CA ASN A 88 -19.72 -1.75 5.37
C ASN A 88 -20.98 -1.33 6.13
N ASN A 89 -20.87 -0.35 7.03
CA ASN A 89 -21.99 0.12 7.84
C ASN A 89 -23.02 0.86 6.98
N LEU A 90 -22.57 1.61 5.97
CA LEU A 90 -23.46 2.22 4.98
C LEU A 90 -24.24 1.15 4.19
N VAL A 91 -23.56 0.09 3.74
CA VAL A 91 -24.22 -1.04 3.06
C VAL A 91 -25.22 -1.72 4.00
N GLN A 92 -24.85 -1.97 5.26
CA GLN A 92 -25.77 -2.53 6.25
C GLN A 92 -27.00 -1.64 6.47
N SER A 93 -26.81 -0.33 6.61
CA SER A 93 -27.91 0.64 6.72
C SER A 93 -28.92 0.52 5.57
N VAL A 94 -28.42 0.36 4.34
CA VAL A 94 -29.23 0.15 3.15
C VAL A 94 -29.95 -1.21 3.19
N LEU A 95 -29.25 -2.29 3.56
CA LEU A 95 -29.83 -3.63 3.65
C LEU A 95 -30.95 -3.73 4.68
N LEU A 96 -30.87 -2.97 5.78
CA LEU A 96 -31.91 -2.93 6.81
C LEU A 96 -33.18 -2.21 6.35
N THR A 97 -33.09 -1.36 5.33
CA THR A 97 -34.17 -0.47 4.89
C THR A 97 -34.74 -0.84 3.52
N VAL A 98 -34.03 -1.64 2.73
CA VAL A 98 -34.39 -1.99 1.35
C VAL A 98 -35.71 -2.76 1.21
N ASN A 99 -36.02 -3.63 2.17
CA ASN A 99 -37.17 -4.55 2.11
C ASN A 99 -38.33 -4.13 3.03
N TRP A 100 -38.44 -2.84 3.34
CA TRP A 100 -39.47 -2.35 4.26
C TRP A 100 -40.89 -2.48 3.67
N PRO A 101 -41.88 -3.05 4.40
CA PRO A 101 -43.25 -3.18 3.90
C PRO A 101 -43.89 -1.81 3.63
N LYS A 102 -44.53 -1.66 2.46
CA LYS A 102 -45.23 -0.41 2.07
C LYS A 102 -46.40 -0.04 2.98
N ALA A 103 -46.99 -1.03 3.65
CA ALA A 103 -48.10 -0.82 4.58
C ALA A 103 -47.66 -0.36 5.97
N ASP A 104 -46.36 -0.37 6.26
CA ASP A 104 -45.81 0.04 7.55
C ASP A 104 -45.80 1.57 7.68
N ALA A 105 -46.13 2.08 8.88
CA ALA A 105 -46.20 3.51 9.14
C ALA A 105 -44.85 4.22 8.95
N ASN A 106 -43.73 3.51 9.10
CA ASN A 106 -42.37 4.06 8.98
C ASN A 106 -41.77 3.84 7.58
N TYR A 107 -42.56 3.40 6.59
CA TYR A 107 -42.05 3.14 5.24
C TYR A 107 -41.31 4.34 4.65
N SER A 108 -41.87 5.55 4.76
CA SER A 108 -41.23 6.76 4.23
C SER A 108 -39.87 7.04 4.88
N GLU A 109 -39.76 6.86 6.19
CA GLU A 109 -38.53 7.06 6.95
C GLU A 109 -37.47 6.01 6.57
N ALA A 110 -37.88 4.74 6.40
CA ALA A 110 -36.99 3.69 5.90
C ALA A 110 -36.43 4.03 4.51
N GLN A 111 -37.28 4.49 3.60
CA GLN A 111 -36.86 4.86 2.24
C GLN A 111 -35.94 6.08 2.22
N GLU A 112 -36.14 7.05 3.12
CA GLU A 112 -35.25 8.19 3.28
C GLU A 112 -33.86 7.75 3.76
N ILE A 113 -33.78 6.91 4.80
CA ILE A 113 -32.50 6.35 5.28
C ILE A 113 -31.80 5.56 4.17
N MET A 114 -32.54 4.72 3.43
CA MET A 114 -31.99 3.95 2.31
C MET A 114 -31.37 4.89 1.26
N LYS A 115 -32.08 5.97 0.92
CA LYS A 115 -31.63 6.96 -0.06
C LYS A 115 -30.36 7.68 0.44
N ASP A 116 -30.37 8.18 1.66
CA ASP A 116 -29.25 8.94 2.24
C ASP A 116 -28.00 8.07 2.39
N SER A 117 -28.16 6.83 2.83
CA SER A 117 -27.06 5.87 2.91
C SER A 117 -26.55 5.50 1.51
N SER A 118 -27.44 5.31 0.52
CA SER A 118 -27.03 5.09 -0.88
C SER A 118 -26.25 6.29 -1.44
N GLU A 119 -26.61 7.52 -1.07
CA GLU A 119 -25.92 8.73 -1.50
C GLU A 119 -24.50 8.79 -0.95
N GLN A 120 -24.35 8.49 0.34
CA GLN A 120 -23.05 8.41 0.99
C GLN A 120 -22.17 7.32 0.38
N ILE A 121 -22.74 6.16 0.04
CA ILE A 121 -22.04 5.09 -0.70
C ILE A 121 -21.50 5.63 -2.03
N LEU A 122 -22.31 6.35 -2.81
CA LEU A 122 -21.86 6.94 -4.08
C LEU A 122 -20.77 7.97 -3.92
N VAL A 123 -20.88 8.85 -2.92
CA VAL A 123 -19.84 9.85 -2.63
C VAL A 123 -18.53 9.18 -2.27
N LEU A 124 -18.57 8.14 -1.43
CA LEU A 124 -17.40 7.38 -1.01
C LEU A 124 -16.77 6.61 -2.16
N ALA A 125 -17.58 5.89 -2.94
CA ALA A 125 -17.15 5.18 -4.13
C ALA A 125 -16.52 6.13 -5.15
N ASN A 126 -17.09 7.31 -5.38
CA ASN A 126 -16.50 8.31 -6.27
C ASN A 126 -15.12 8.74 -5.78
N ARG A 127 -14.94 9.02 -4.48
CA ARG A 127 -13.61 9.36 -3.92
C ARG A 127 -12.60 8.23 -4.15
N TRP A 128 -13.02 6.98 -4.03
CA TRP A 128 -12.16 5.82 -4.29
C TRP A 128 -11.76 5.73 -5.76
N ALA A 129 -12.71 5.88 -6.69
CA ALA A 129 -12.43 5.92 -8.13
C ALA A 129 -11.46 7.06 -8.49
N GLN A 130 -11.67 8.24 -7.90
CA GLN A 130 -10.80 9.41 -8.06
C GLN A 130 -9.39 9.16 -7.51
N SER A 131 -9.25 8.33 -6.47
CA SER A 131 -7.95 7.94 -5.88
C SER A 131 -7.24 6.80 -6.62
N GLY A 132 -7.87 6.22 -7.65
CA GLY A 132 -7.32 5.10 -8.41
C GLY A 132 -7.71 3.71 -7.91
N LYS A 133 -8.67 3.62 -6.99
CA LYS A 133 -9.25 2.35 -6.50
C LYS A 133 -10.54 2.04 -7.25
N LEU A 134 -10.44 1.82 -8.55
CA LEU A 134 -11.61 1.64 -9.40
C LEU A 134 -12.42 0.41 -9.00
N GLU A 135 -11.77 -0.72 -8.78
CA GLU A 135 -12.45 -1.99 -8.48
C GLU A 135 -13.26 -1.90 -7.19
N ASP A 136 -12.66 -1.34 -6.14
CA ASP A 136 -13.32 -1.11 -4.85
C ASP A 136 -14.50 -0.13 -4.98
N ALA A 137 -14.34 0.93 -5.76
CA ALA A 137 -15.39 1.91 -6.03
C ALA A 137 -16.59 1.29 -6.77
N VAL A 138 -16.30 0.50 -7.82
CA VAL A 138 -17.33 -0.19 -8.60
C VAL A 138 -18.06 -1.22 -7.74
N LYS A 139 -17.33 -1.98 -6.91
CA LYS A 139 -17.92 -2.92 -5.97
C LYS A 139 -18.85 -2.21 -4.98
N LEU A 140 -18.36 -1.16 -4.31
CA LEU A 140 -19.11 -0.41 -3.32
C LEU A 140 -20.38 0.24 -3.91
N ALA A 141 -20.27 0.93 -5.05
CA ALA A 141 -21.44 1.50 -5.74
C ALA A 141 -22.39 0.42 -6.30
N GLY A 142 -21.87 -0.78 -6.55
CA GLY A 142 -22.63 -1.95 -6.95
C GLY A 142 -23.56 -2.50 -5.87
N GLU A 143 -23.24 -2.28 -4.58
CA GLU A 143 -24.06 -2.69 -3.43
C GLU A 143 -25.37 -1.87 -3.30
N ILE A 144 -25.50 -0.78 -4.05
CA ILE A 144 -26.74 0.03 -4.04
C ILE A 144 -27.88 -0.79 -4.67
N PRO A 145 -28.96 -1.04 -3.92
CA PRO A 145 -30.00 -1.96 -4.34
C PRO A 145 -30.81 -1.39 -5.50
N PRO A 146 -31.44 -2.26 -6.32
CA PRO A 146 -32.22 -1.83 -7.47
C PRO A 146 -33.48 -1.02 -7.11
N SER A 147 -34.00 -1.17 -5.89
CA SER A 147 -35.13 -0.37 -5.37
C SER A 147 -34.73 1.05 -4.95
N SER A 148 -33.43 1.33 -4.76
CA SER A 148 -32.96 2.67 -4.42
C SER A 148 -33.11 3.62 -5.61
N PRO A 149 -33.58 4.87 -5.40
CA PRO A 149 -33.63 5.88 -6.46
C PRO A 149 -32.24 6.19 -7.04
N LEU A 150 -31.17 5.87 -6.31
CA LEU A 150 -29.79 6.11 -6.75
C LEU A 150 -29.20 4.97 -7.58
N ARG A 151 -29.94 3.88 -7.84
CA ARG A 151 -29.42 2.78 -8.66
C ARG A 151 -29.00 3.23 -10.06
N LYS A 152 -29.83 4.04 -10.73
CA LYS A 152 -29.54 4.52 -12.09
C LYS A 152 -28.34 5.48 -12.10
N PRO A 153 -28.28 6.51 -11.22
CA PRO A 153 -27.07 7.32 -11.03
C PRO A 153 -25.82 6.47 -10.76
N ALA A 154 -25.90 5.46 -9.89
CA ALA A 154 -24.79 4.58 -9.55
C ALA A 154 -24.23 3.86 -10.78
N GLN A 155 -25.11 3.25 -11.60
CA GLN A 155 -24.70 2.57 -12.83
C GLN A 155 -24.06 3.52 -13.84
N ALA A 156 -24.60 4.74 -13.98
CA ALA A 156 -24.03 5.75 -14.85
C ALA A 156 -22.61 6.15 -14.41
N MET A 157 -22.41 6.40 -13.11
CA MET A 157 -21.09 6.72 -12.56
C MET A 157 -20.10 5.56 -12.75
N ILE A 158 -20.51 4.32 -12.46
CA ILE A 158 -19.68 3.13 -12.68
C ILE A 158 -19.24 3.05 -14.15
N TYR A 159 -20.16 3.24 -15.09
CA TYR A 159 -19.85 3.23 -16.52
C TYR A 159 -18.86 4.34 -16.89
N GLU A 160 -19.08 5.57 -16.41
CA GLU A 160 -18.17 6.70 -16.65
C GLU A 160 -16.77 6.44 -16.10
N TRP A 161 -16.65 5.91 -14.87
CA TRP A 161 -15.36 5.58 -14.28
C TRP A 161 -14.61 4.53 -15.08
N GLN A 162 -15.29 3.45 -15.49
CA GLN A 162 -14.69 2.38 -16.29
C GLN A 162 -14.24 2.88 -17.66
N GLN A 163 -15.03 3.73 -18.31
CA GLN A 163 -14.66 4.34 -19.59
C GLN A 163 -13.44 5.25 -19.45
N ALA A 164 -13.43 6.13 -18.44
CA ALA A 164 -12.30 7.02 -18.18
C ALA A 164 -11.03 6.24 -17.81
N TRP A 165 -11.16 5.12 -17.11
CA TRP A 165 -10.04 4.24 -16.78
C TRP A 165 -9.44 3.57 -18.01
N ALA A 166 -10.29 2.96 -18.85
CA ALA A 166 -9.84 2.33 -20.08
C ALA A 166 -9.16 3.33 -21.03
N GLN A 167 -9.64 4.57 -21.10
CA GLN A 167 -8.98 5.65 -21.85
C GLN A 167 -7.60 5.97 -21.27
N GLY A 168 -7.47 6.08 -19.94
CA GLY A 168 -6.18 6.29 -19.29
C GLY A 168 -5.19 5.17 -19.57
N GLU A 169 -5.63 3.91 -19.47
CA GLU A 169 -4.78 2.74 -19.78
C GLU A 169 -4.32 2.72 -21.24
N ALA A 170 -5.19 3.09 -22.18
CA ALA A 170 -4.82 3.21 -23.59
C ALA A 170 -3.76 4.28 -23.81
N ILE A 171 -3.92 5.47 -23.21
CA ILE A 171 -2.93 6.55 -23.27
C ILE A 171 -1.58 6.11 -22.72
N GLU A 172 -1.57 5.39 -21.58
CA GLU A 172 -0.32 4.87 -21.02
C GLU A 172 0.34 3.81 -21.89
N ALA A 173 -0.44 2.96 -22.54
CA ALA A 173 0.08 1.96 -23.48
C ALA A 173 0.76 2.63 -24.69
N ASP A 174 0.14 3.67 -25.24
CA ASP A 174 0.71 4.47 -26.32
C ASP A 174 1.98 5.21 -25.86
N LEU A 175 1.98 5.74 -24.64
CA LEU A 175 3.12 6.42 -24.05
C LEU A 175 4.32 5.47 -23.89
N ARG A 176 4.10 4.26 -23.38
CA ARG A 176 5.15 3.21 -23.31
C ARG A 176 5.71 2.88 -24.68
N THR A 177 4.86 2.78 -25.69
CA THR A 177 5.26 2.50 -27.07
C THR A 177 6.11 3.63 -27.63
N ALA A 178 5.70 4.89 -27.42
CA ALA A 178 6.47 6.06 -27.83
C ALA A 178 7.83 6.15 -27.13
N LEU A 179 7.91 5.83 -25.83
CA LEU A 179 9.16 5.77 -25.09
C LEU A 179 10.11 4.69 -25.64
N ALA A 180 9.61 3.50 -25.92
CA ALA A 180 10.40 2.42 -26.51
C ALA A 180 10.93 2.79 -27.91
N ALA A 181 10.15 3.56 -28.67
CA ALA A 181 10.55 4.10 -29.97
C ALA A 181 11.43 5.36 -29.88
N GLN A 182 11.71 5.86 -28.67
CA GLN A 182 12.45 7.11 -28.41
C GLN A 182 11.78 8.35 -29.04
N ASP A 183 10.47 8.29 -29.27
CA ASP A 183 9.67 9.40 -29.79
C ASP A 183 9.17 10.28 -28.64
N TRP A 184 10.03 11.21 -28.21
CA TRP A 184 9.74 12.14 -27.13
C TRP A 184 8.57 13.08 -27.44
N ALA A 185 8.34 13.41 -28.72
CA ALA A 185 7.26 14.29 -29.12
C ALA A 185 5.91 13.59 -28.94
N SER A 186 5.80 12.35 -29.44
CA SER A 186 4.60 11.52 -29.24
C SER A 186 4.36 11.22 -27.76
N ALA A 187 5.39 10.86 -26.99
CA ALA A 187 5.25 10.61 -25.56
C ALA A 187 4.73 11.83 -24.78
N ARG A 188 5.23 13.04 -25.07
CA ARG A 188 4.73 14.28 -24.46
C ARG A 188 3.32 14.64 -24.89
N ASN A 189 2.95 14.35 -26.15
CA ASN A 189 1.58 14.54 -26.63
C ASN A 189 0.59 13.62 -25.88
N GLN A 190 0.94 12.34 -25.73
CA GLN A 190 0.13 11.39 -24.95
C GLN A 190 0.02 11.81 -23.48
N LEU A 191 1.11 12.33 -22.90
CA LEU A 191 1.07 12.89 -21.56
C LEU A 191 0.10 14.08 -21.43
N GLN A 192 -0.05 14.93 -22.46
CA GLN A 192 -1.09 15.97 -22.45
C GLN A 192 -2.50 15.38 -22.59
N ALA A 193 -2.69 14.31 -23.36
CA ALA A 193 -3.98 13.63 -23.46
C ALA A 193 -4.45 13.11 -22.09
N LEU A 194 -3.52 12.68 -21.23
CA LEU A 194 -3.82 12.25 -19.87
C LEU A 194 -4.45 13.37 -19.01
N LYS A 195 -4.11 14.64 -19.27
CA LYS A 195 -4.71 15.81 -18.59
C LYS A 195 -6.15 16.09 -18.98
N LEU A 196 -6.64 15.50 -20.06
CA LEU A 196 -8.03 15.64 -20.48
C LEU A 196 -8.96 14.69 -19.71
N LEU A 197 -8.39 13.73 -18.98
CA LEU A 197 -9.15 12.83 -18.12
C LEU A 197 -9.62 13.55 -16.86
N LYS A 198 -10.75 13.11 -16.31
CA LYS A 198 -11.39 13.77 -15.16
C LYS A 198 -10.94 13.25 -13.79
N SER A 199 -10.25 12.11 -13.74
CA SER A 199 -9.90 11.49 -12.45
C SER A 199 -8.64 12.13 -11.84
N ASP A 200 -8.69 12.49 -10.56
CA ASP A 200 -7.55 13.03 -9.81
C ASP A 200 -6.33 12.10 -9.90
N TYR A 201 -6.53 10.78 -9.85
CA TYR A 201 -5.50 9.77 -10.01
C TYR A 201 -4.71 9.92 -11.32
N TRP A 202 -5.41 10.12 -12.44
CA TRP A 202 -4.78 10.31 -13.74
C TRP A 202 -4.06 11.66 -13.81
N LEU A 203 -4.71 12.72 -13.33
CA LEU A 203 -4.21 14.10 -13.39
C LEU A 203 -2.99 14.35 -12.50
N THR A 204 -2.87 13.63 -11.39
CA THR A 204 -1.81 13.87 -10.40
C THR A 204 -0.83 12.71 -10.37
N THR A 205 -1.25 11.56 -9.83
CA THR A 205 -0.37 10.40 -9.60
C THR A 205 0.27 9.91 -10.88
N ARG A 206 -0.54 9.59 -11.89
CA ARG A 206 -0.05 9.00 -13.14
C ARG A 206 0.64 10.02 -14.04
N PHE A 207 0.09 11.23 -14.15
CA PHE A 207 0.74 12.32 -14.86
C PHE A 207 2.14 12.62 -14.33
N ASN A 208 2.30 12.78 -13.01
CA ASN A 208 3.61 13.10 -12.40
C ASN A 208 4.60 11.95 -12.60
N PHE A 209 4.14 10.71 -12.45
CA PHE A 209 4.95 9.53 -12.71
C PHE A 209 5.50 9.54 -14.14
N TRP A 210 4.63 9.68 -15.14
CA TRP A 210 5.05 9.64 -16.55
C TRP A 210 5.88 10.86 -16.96
N HIS A 211 5.55 12.04 -16.46
CA HIS A 211 6.35 13.23 -16.68
C HIS A 211 7.79 13.03 -16.19
N HIS A 212 7.98 12.49 -14.99
CA HIS A 212 9.31 12.17 -14.47
C HIS A 212 10.01 11.11 -15.33
N GLN A 213 9.32 10.02 -15.69
CA GLN A 213 9.90 8.96 -16.51
C GLN A 213 10.36 9.45 -17.88
N ILE A 214 9.55 10.25 -18.58
CA ILE A 214 9.94 10.83 -19.88
C ILE A 214 11.21 11.65 -19.75
N ASN A 215 11.34 12.47 -18.70
CA ASN A 215 12.54 13.30 -18.50
C ASN A 215 13.78 12.45 -18.21
N VAL A 216 13.66 11.42 -17.37
CA VAL A 216 14.78 10.51 -17.06
C VAL A 216 15.22 9.77 -18.33
N GLU A 217 14.29 9.24 -19.12
CA GLU A 217 14.61 8.50 -20.33
C GLU A 217 15.24 9.41 -21.40
N GLN A 218 14.72 10.62 -21.59
CA GLN A 218 15.27 11.56 -22.55
C GLN A 218 16.70 11.99 -22.14
N GLN A 219 16.91 12.33 -20.88
CA GLN A 219 18.23 12.72 -20.39
C GLN A 219 19.25 11.58 -20.51
N ALA A 220 18.85 10.36 -20.16
CA ALA A 220 19.69 9.18 -20.33
C ALA A 220 20.06 8.95 -21.81
N TRP A 221 19.09 9.13 -22.72
CA TRP A 221 19.35 9.02 -24.16
C TRP A 221 20.31 10.09 -24.69
N GLU A 222 20.13 11.35 -24.29
CA GLU A 222 21.02 12.45 -24.66
C GLU A 222 22.46 12.22 -24.15
N GLN A 223 22.60 11.74 -22.91
CA GLN A 223 23.90 11.36 -22.34
C GLN A 223 24.54 10.20 -23.10
N LEU A 224 23.76 9.19 -23.49
CA LEU A 224 24.27 8.07 -24.29
C LEU A 224 24.73 8.53 -25.67
N LEU A 225 23.99 9.42 -26.34
CA LEU A 225 24.40 10.00 -27.61
C LEU A 225 25.70 10.80 -27.49
N ALA A 226 25.85 11.60 -26.42
CA ALA A 226 27.09 12.30 -26.13
C ALA A 226 28.26 11.32 -25.93
N ALA A 227 28.05 10.22 -25.19
CA ALA A 227 29.05 9.17 -25.02
C ALA A 227 29.42 8.50 -26.36
N ARG A 228 28.43 8.20 -27.20
CA ARG A 228 28.65 7.64 -28.56
C ARG A 228 29.44 8.58 -29.46
N ASN A 229 29.19 9.88 -29.40
CA ASN A 229 29.93 10.89 -30.17
C ASN A 229 31.39 11.00 -29.72
N LEU A 230 31.68 10.83 -28.43
CA LEU A 230 33.05 10.72 -27.92
C LEU A 230 33.70 9.44 -28.44
N ALA A 231 33.01 8.29 -28.32
CA ALA A 231 33.53 7.01 -28.78
C ALA A 231 33.79 6.96 -30.30
N ALA A 232 32.98 7.64 -31.10
CA ALA A 232 33.10 7.68 -32.57
C ALA A 232 34.40 8.33 -33.07
N GLN A 233 35.01 9.20 -32.27
CA GLN A 233 36.30 9.83 -32.59
C GLN A 233 37.46 8.81 -32.51
N GLY A 234 37.29 7.72 -31.76
CA GLY A 234 38.17 6.56 -31.78
C GLY A 234 39.48 6.70 -31.02
N ALA A 235 39.78 7.86 -30.40
CA ALA A 235 40.95 7.98 -29.54
C ALA A 235 40.72 7.23 -28.21
N PRO A 236 41.74 6.57 -27.66
CA PRO A 236 41.64 5.85 -26.38
C PRO A 236 41.11 6.71 -25.23
N GLU A 237 41.52 7.98 -25.17
CA GLU A 237 41.11 8.93 -24.14
C GLU A 237 39.61 9.29 -24.26
N GLN A 238 39.10 9.41 -25.48
CA GLN A 238 37.69 9.70 -25.75
C GLN A 238 36.82 8.47 -25.45
N LEU A 239 37.31 7.27 -25.73
CA LEU A 239 36.65 6.02 -25.33
C LEU A 239 36.57 5.90 -23.80
N GLN A 240 37.63 6.29 -23.09
CA GLN A 240 37.62 6.34 -21.63
C GLN A 240 36.55 7.30 -21.10
N GLN A 241 36.45 8.51 -21.67
CA GLN A 241 35.41 9.48 -21.30
C GLN A 241 34.01 8.98 -21.64
N ALA A 242 33.83 8.35 -22.81
CA ALA A 242 32.56 7.76 -23.23
C ALA A 242 32.08 6.68 -22.26
N ILE A 243 32.96 5.79 -21.80
CA ILE A 243 32.64 4.76 -20.81
C ILE A 243 32.22 5.40 -19.48
N VAL A 244 32.94 6.41 -19.00
CA VAL A 244 32.60 7.09 -17.74
C VAL A 244 31.23 7.75 -17.83
N LEU A 245 30.98 8.48 -18.93
CA LEU A 245 29.70 9.14 -19.17
C LEU A 245 28.55 8.12 -19.26
N ALA A 246 28.75 7.03 -20.01
CA ALA A 246 27.73 6.00 -20.16
C ALA A 246 27.43 5.24 -18.86
N ARG A 247 28.44 5.05 -18.00
CA ARG A 247 28.26 4.44 -16.67
C ARG A 247 27.59 5.36 -15.65
N GLY A 248 27.49 6.65 -15.96
CA GLY A 248 26.79 7.64 -15.14
C GLY A 248 25.29 7.75 -15.40
N LEU A 249 24.76 7.00 -16.39
CA LEU A 249 23.32 6.98 -16.69
C LEU A 249 22.49 6.50 -15.49
N ASP A 250 21.25 7.00 -15.39
CA ASP A 250 20.29 6.53 -14.39
C ASP A 250 19.93 5.06 -14.66
N LEU A 251 20.22 4.18 -13.70
CA LEU A 251 19.97 2.73 -13.79
C LEU A 251 18.48 2.38 -13.90
N ARG A 252 17.58 3.31 -13.59
CA ARG A 252 16.12 3.13 -13.73
C ARG A 252 15.64 3.34 -15.17
N SER A 253 16.45 3.96 -16.03
CA SER A 253 16.11 4.18 -17.43
C SER A 253 16.33 2.91 -18.26
N GLN A 254 15.44 2.69 -19.23
CA GLN A 254 15.55 1.60 -20.20
C GLN A 254 16.76 1.76 -21.12
N VAL A 255 17.29 2.98 -21.26
CA VAL A 255 18.50 3.28 -22.02
C VAL A 255 19.74 2.60 -21.43
N TRP A 256 19.75 2.31 -20.13
CA TRP A 256 20.88 1.64 -19.48
C TRP A 256 21.24 0.30 -20.15
N THR A 257 20.25 -0.51 -20.50
CA THR A 257 20.49 -1.82 -21.17
C THR A 257 21.21 -1.65 -22.52
N ILE A 258 20.90 -0.57 -23.24
CA ILE A 258 21.55 -0.23 -24.50
C ILE A 258 22.97 0.28 -24.22
N ALA A 259 23.12 1.16 -23.23
CA ALA A 259 24.41 1.72 -22.82
C ALA A 259 25.38 0.65 -22.32
N GLU A 260 24.89 -0.39 -21.64
CA GLU A 260 25.71 -1.50 -21.16
C GLU A 260 26.38 -2.25 -22.32
N GLN A 261 25.66 -2.47 -23.43
CA GLN A 261 26.22 -3.10 -24.63
C GLN A 261 27.33 -2.23 -25.25
N ASP A 262 27.08 -0.93 -25.36
CA ASP A 262 28.07 0.03 -25.88
C ASP A 262 29.30 0.10 -24.98
N VAL A 263 29.12 0.18 -23.66
CA VAL A 263 30.19 0.18 -22.67
C VAL A 263 31.04 -1.08 -22.79
N ASN A 264 30.41 -2.25 -22.96
CA ASN A 264 31.13 -3.51 -23.16
C ASN A 264 31.98 -3.47 -24.44
N GLN A 265 31.45 -2.95 -25.55
CA GLN A 265 32.18 -2.83 -26.80
C GLN A 265 33.37 -1.85 -26.69
N TRP A 266 33.13 -0.66 -26.14
CA TRP A 266 34.19 0.35 -25.96
C TRP A 266 35.27 -0.14 -25.00
N SER A 267 34.88 -0.86 -23.96
CA SER A 267 35.80 -1.48 -23.00
C SER A 267 36.74 -2.47 -23.68
N GLN A 268 36.23 -3.31 -24.58
CA GLN A 268 37.07 -4.24 -25.35
C GLN A 268 38.05 -3.51 -26.26
N ALA A 269 37.60 -2.46 -26.97
CA ALA A 269 38.47 -1.65 -27.82
C ALA A 269 39.58 -0.96 -27.01
N LEU A 270 39.22 -0.40 -25.85
CA LEU A 270 40.16 0.28 -24.95
C LEU A 270 41.19 -0.69 -24.34
N LEU A 271 40.76 -1.91 -23.97
CA LEU A 271 41.66 -2.97 -23.51
C LEU A 271 42.64 -3.41 -24.62
N GLN A 272 42.19 -3.52 -25.87
CA GLN A 272 43.07 -3.83 -27.00
C GLN A 272 44.10 -2.72 -27.24
N ALA A 273 43.70 -1.44 -27.15
CA ALA A 273 44.62 -0.31 -27.25
C ALA A 273 45.64 -0.29 -26.10
N GLY A 274 45.20 -0.58 -24.87
CA GLY A 274 46.07 -0.71 -23.70
C GLY A 274 47.10 -1.84 -23.87
N LEU A 275 46.68 -3.01 -24.37
CA LEU A 275 47.61 -4.11 -24.67
C LEU A 275 48.64 -3.73 -25.75
N ALA A 276 48.22 -3.00 -26.78
CA ALA A 276 49.16 -2.51 -27.81
C ALA A 276 50.20 -1.55 -27.22
N GLN A 277 49.80 -0.62 -26.34
CA GLN A 277 50.73 0.27 -25.62
C GLN A 277 51.67 -0.49 -24.68
N TRP A 278 51.16 -1.52 -24.01
CA TRP A 278 51.96 -2.40 -23.16
C TRP A 278 53.07 -3.09 -23.97
N HIS A 279 52.71 -3.68 -25.11
CA HIS A 279 53.68 -4.32 -26.01
C HIS A 279 54.64 -3.30 -26.65
N GLY A 280 54.22 -2.06 -26.82
CA GLY A 280 55.05 -0.95 -27.30
C GLY A 280 56.04 -0.40 -26.26
N GLY A 281 56.08 -0.95 -25.04
CA GLY A 281 57.02 -0.54 -23.99
C GLY A 281 56.52 0.59 -23.09
N ASN A 282 55.24 0.95 -23.16
CA ASN A 282 54.62 2.01 -22.36
C ASN A 282 53.61 1.45 -21.33
N PRO A 283 54.07 0.77 -20.27
CA PRO A 283 53.18 0.10 -19.32
C PRO A 283 52.33 1.08 -18.49
N GLU A 284 52.85 2.27 -18.17
CA GLU A 284 52.06 3.27 -17.44
C GLU A 284 50.88 3.80 -18.26
N ALA A 285 51.13 4.11 -19.53
CA ALA A 285 50.09 4.54 -20.46
C ALA A 285 49.02 3.44 -20.63
N ALA A 286 49.43 2.18 -20.76
CA ALA A 286 48.52 1.05 -20.86
C ALA A 286 47.59 0.91 -19.64
N LEU A 287 48.13 1.12 -18.42
CA LEU A 287 47.36 0.97 -17.18
C LEU A 287 46.45 2.16 -16.91
N ALA A 288 46.87 3.37 -17.30
CA ALA A 288 46.04 4.58 -17.24
C ALA A 288 44.81 4.46 -18.15
N LEU A 289 44.99 3.96 -19.39
CA LEU A 289 43.91 3.80 -20.36
C LEU A 289 42.81 2.85 -19.88
N VAL A 290 43.17 1.70 -19.30
CA VAL A 290 42.18 0.67 -18.92
C VAL A 290 41.54 0.91 -17.54
N SER A 291 41.89 2.00 -16.87
CA SER A 291 41.48 2.28 -15.49
C SER A 291 39.97 2.47 -15.28
N VAL A 292 39.23 2.84 -16.33
CA VAL A 292 37.77 3.08 -16.25
C VAL A 292 36.93 1.90 -16.69
N VAL A 293 37.58 0.85 -17.24
CA VAL A 293 36.91 -0.30 -17.81
C VAL A 293 36.24 -1.11 -16.70
N PRO A 294 34.93 -1.41 -16.79
CA PRO A 294 34.26 -2.30 -15.86
C PRO A 294 34.75 -3.75 -16.01
N PRO A 295 34.62 -4.57 -14.95
CA PRO A 295 34.85 -6.01 -15.06
C PRO A 295 33.88 -6.61 -16.08
N SER A 296 34.39 -7.34 -17.07
CA SER A 296 33.58 -8.04 -18.07
C SER A 296 33.97 -9.52 -18.11
N PRO A 297 33.00 -10.45 -18.21
CA PRO A 297 33.28 -11.89 -18.26
C PRO A 297 33.94 -12.34 -19.57
N ASN A 298 33.78 -11.58 -20.66
CA ASN A 298 34.18 -11.98 -22.01
C ASN A 298 35.53 -11.37 -22.45
N LEU A 299 36.52 -11.36 -21.57
CA LEU A 299 37.84 -10.80 -21.83
C LEU A 299 38.86 -11.89 -22.17
N THR A 300 39.81 -11.58 -23.06
CA THR A 300 40.97 -12.46 -23.27
C THR A 300 41.78 -12.54 -21.97
N PRO A 301 42.49 -13.66 -21.70
CA PRO A 301 43.30 -13.79 -20.48
C PRO A 301 44.29 -12.64 -20.28
N ALA A 302 44.90 -12.16 -21.38
CA ALA A 302 45.78 -11.00 -21.40
C ALA A 302 45.08 -9.70 -20.98
N ALA A 303 43.90 -9.42 -21.54
CA ALA A 303 43.13 -8.22 -21.20
C ALA A 303 42.58 -8.27 -19.76
N ALA A 304 42.11 -9.44 -19.32
CA ALA A 304 41.63 -9.66 -17.96
C ALA A 304 42.73 -9.40 -16.93
N GLU A 305 43.96 -9.83 -17.23
CA GLU A 305 45.09 -9.65 -16.33
C GLU A 305 45.60 -8.20 -16.30
N LEU A 306 45.65 -7.52 -17.46
CA LEU A 306 45.95 -6.08 -17.52
C LEU A 306 44.95 -5.26 -16.69
N LEU A 307 43.65 -5.60 -16.79
CA LEU A 307 42.61 -4.95 -16.00
C LEU A 307 42.80 -5.20 -14.49
N ARG A 308 43.07 -6.44 -14.07
CA ARG A 308 43.39 -6.77 -12.67
C ARG A 308 44.57 -5.98 -12.15
N LEU A 309 45.63 -5.84 -12.96
CA LEU A 309 46.80 -5.06 -12.59
C LEU A 309 46.46 -3.57 -12.40
N SER A 310 45.72 -2.98 -13.34
CA SER A 310 45.27 -1.58 -13.24
C SER A 310 44.40 -1.34 -11.99
N HIS A 311 43.49 -2.25 -11.68
CA HIS A 311 42.69 -2.20 -10.47
C HIS A 311 43.54 -2.29 -9.20
N ALA A 312 44.48 -3.24 -9.15
CA ALA A 312 45.39 -3.41 -8.01
C ALA A 312 46.25 -2.16 -7.77
N GLN A 313 46.76 -1.53 -8.83
CA GLN A 313 47.54 -0.29 -8.70
C GLN A 313 46.71 0.88 -8.18
N ARG A 314 45.48 1.06 -8.65
CA ARG A 314 44.59 2.11 -8.12
C ARG A 314 44.28 1.91 -6.64
N LEU A 315 43.97 0.68 -6.25
CA LEU A 315 43.73 0.34 -4.84
C LEU A 315 44.97 0.62 -3.99
N ALA A 316 46.16 0.24 -4.47
CA ALA A 316 47.42 0.53 -3.78
C ALA A 316 47.68 2.04 -3.65
N ALA A 317 47.40 2.83 -4.69
CA ALA A 317 47.54 4.28 -4.67
C ALA A 317 46.54 4.99 -3.74
N GLN A 318 45.33 4.43 -3.58
CA GLN A 318 44.34 4.94 -2.61
C GLN A 318 44.77 4.66 -1.17
N VAL A 319 45.32 3.47 -0.90
CA VAL A 319 45.82 3.10 0.43
C VAL A 319 47.02 3.94 0.86
N SER A 320 47.93 4.29 -0.07
CA SER A 320 49.08 5.14 0.25
C SER A 320 48.72 6.58 0.58
N GLN A 321 47.60 7.10 0.05
CA GLN A 321 47.09 8.44 0.35
C GLN A 321 46.30 8.51 1.66
N ALA A 322 45.77 7.38 2.15
CA ALA A 322 44.91 7.32 3.33
C ALA A 322 45.65 7.37 4.69
N GLY A 323 46.99 7.45 4.70
CA GLY A 323 47.80 7.70 5.90
C GLY A 323 47.76 6.60 6.98
N GLU A 324 48.88 5.88 7.15
CA GLU A 324 49.32 5.07 8.32
C GLU A 324 48.40 4.01 8.97
N ALA A 325 47.10 3.93 8.70
CA ALA A 325 46.22 2.98 9.39
C ALA A 325 46.09 1.59 8.70
N ILE A 326 46.58 1.42 7.47
CA ILE A 326 46.52 0.16 6.73
C ILE A 326 47.88 -0.10 6.05
N ALA A 327 48.85 -0.61 6.80
CA ALA A 327 50.05 -1.17 6.20
C ALA A 327 49.67 -2.50 5.50
N PRO A 328 49.72 -2.61 4.16
CA PRO A 328 49.51 -3.89 3.51
C PRO A 328 50.58 -4.87 4.02
N ARG A 329 50.16 -6.03 4.57
CA ARG A 329 51.10 -7.09 4.97
C ARG A 329 52.03 -7.36 3.78
N TYR A 330 53.34 -7.24 3.98
CA TYR A 330 54.39 -7.43 2.95
C TYR A 330 54.17 -8.66 2.05
N GLY A 331 53.53 -9.72 2.56
CA GLY A 331 53.13 -10.89 1.78
C GLY A 331 52.14 -10.63 0.63
N HIS A 332 51.22 -9.66 0.75
CA HIS A 332 50.31 -9.27 -0.34
C HIS A 332 51.03 -8.50 -1.45
N LEU A 333 51.96 -7.61 -1.10
CA LEU A 333 52.80 -6.90 -2.07
C LEU A 333 53.75 -7.85 -2.82
N LEU A 334 54.36 -8.81 -2.12
CA LEU A 334 55.22 -9.83 -2.73
C LEU A 334 54.46 -10.76 -3.66
N ASN A 335 53.25 -11.20 -3.29
CA ASN A 335 52.41 -12.03 -4.16
C ASN A 335 51.96 -11.25 -5.42
N LEU A 336 51.68 -9.95 -5.30
CA LEU A 336 51.40 -9.08 -6.45
C LEU A 336 52.62 -8.89 -7.36
N MET A 337 53.83 -8.71 -6.80
CA MET A 337 55.08 -8.61 -7.57
C MET A 337 55.49 -9.94 -8.23
N GLU A 338 55.24 -11.09 -7.59
CA GLU A 338 55.49 -12.40 -8.20
C GLU A 338 54.47 -12.73 -9.30
N ARG A 339 53.22 -12.26 -9.16
CA ARG A 339 52.23 -12.32 -10.25
C ARG A 339 52.59 -11.38 -11.39
N SER A 340 53.11 -10.18 -11.11
CA SER A 340 53.55 -9.27 -12.16
C SER A 340 54.76 -9.80 -12.96
N ARG A 341 55.69 -10.53 -12.33
CA ARG A 341 56.76 -11.26 -13.03
C ARG A 341 56.28 -12.44 -13.89
N ARG A 342 55.07 -12.95 -13.69
CA ARG A 342 54.43 -13.92 -14.61
C ARG A 342 53.81 -13.23 -15.83
N LEU A 343 53.56 -11.92 -15.78
CA LEU A 343 53.02 -11.15 -16.92
C LEU A 343 54.00 -11.10 -18.08
N THR A 344 55.30 -11.01 -17.82
CA THR A 344 56.35 -11.12 -18.84
C THR A 344 56.39 -12.50 -19.50
N LYS A 345 55.84 -13.54 -18.85
CA LYS A 345 55.72 -14.90 -19.42
C LYS A 345 54.40 -15.14 -20.14
N PHE A 346 53.31 -14.46 -19.77
CA PHE A 346 51.95 -14.66 -20.32
C PHE A 346 51.53 -13.67 -21.41
N LEU A 347 52.22 -12.52 -21.52
CA LEU A 347 52.10 -11.60 -22.64
C LEU A 347 53.30 -11.83 -23.58
N PRO A 348 53.35 -12.95 -24.34
CA PRO A 348 54.47 -13.22 -25.21
C PRO A 348 54.59 -12.10 -26.25
N THR A 349 55.83 -11.77 -26.62
CA THR A 349 56.24 -10.84 -27.68
C THR A 349 55.88 -11.34 -29.09
N ALA A 350 54.68 -11.91 -29.26
CA ALA A 350 54.24 -12.44 -30.54
C ALA A 350 53.69 -11.31 -31.43
N PRO A 351 54.06 -11.25 -32.73
CA PRO A 351 53.55 -10.22 -33.62
C PRO A 351 52.04 -10.36 -33.81
N LEU A 352 51.30 -9.28 -33.52
CA LEU A 352 49.89 -9.18 -33.86
C LEU A 352 49.73 -9.26 -35.39
N ARG A 353 48.89 -10.18 -35.87
CA ARG A 353 48.51 -10.23 -37.30
C ARG A 353 47.81 -8.91 -37.68
N PRO A 354 48.13 -8.28 -38.82
CA PRO A 354 47.45 -7.08 -39.27
C PRO A 354 45.97 -7.36 -39.54
N ARG A 355 45.14 -6.40 -39.10
CA ARG A 355 43.67 -6.34 -39.10
C ARG A 355 42.95 -6.95 -40.32
N ALA A 356 41.85 -7.65 -40.02
CA ALA A 356 40.63 -7.56 -40.82
C ALA A 356 40.02 -6.15 -40.67
N ARG A 357 39.60 -5.53 -41.79
CA ARG A 357 38.99 -4.20 -41.82
C ARG A 357 37.67 -4.21 -41.03
N LEU A 358 37.47 -3.20 -40.19
CA LEU A 358 36.20 -2.92 -39.53
C LEU A 358 35.19 -2.43 -40.60
N PRO A 359 34.00 -3.04 -40.73
CA PRO A 359 33.10 -2.81 -41.86
C PRO A 359 32.22 -1.54 -41.79
N TRP A 360 32.32 -0.68 -40.77
CA TRP A 360 31.33 0.40 -40.57
C TRP A 360 31.86 1.85 -40.56
N LEU A 361 33.02 2.12 -41.16
CA LEU A 361 33.37 3.51 -41.47
C LEU A 361 32.57 3.97 -42.70
N PRO A 362 31.64 4.94 -42.61
CA PRO A 362 31.17 5.61 -43.81
C PRO A 362 32.34 6.40 -44.38
N GLY A 363 32.78 6.01 -45.58
CA GLY A 363 33.88 6.66 -46.28
C GLY A 363 33.56 8.14 -46.52
N ARG A 364 34.43 9.01 -46.04
CA ARG A 364 34.58 10.37 -46.57
C ARG A 364 35.07 10.25 -48.01
N ARG A 365 34.24 10.59 -48.99
CA ARG A 365 34.71 10.94 -50.34
C ARG A 365 35.23 12.37 -50.28
N SER A 366 36.51 12.55 -50.55
CA SER A 366 37.06 13.77 -51.15
C SER A 366 36.95 13.65 -52.66
#